data_AF-A0A351K3X2-F1
#
_entry.id   AF-A0A351K3X2-F1
#
_cell.length_a   1.000
_cell.length_b   1.000
_cell.length_c   1.000
_cell.angle_alpha   90.00
_cell.angle_beta   90.00
_cell.angle_gamma   90.00
#
_symmetry.space_group_name_H-M   'P 1'
#
loop_
_entity.id
_entity.type
_entity.pdbx_description
1 polymer ?
#
loop_
_entity_poly.entity_id
_entity_poly.type
_entity_poly.pdbx_seq_one_letter_code
_entity_poly.pdbx_strand_id
1 'polypeptide(L)'
;QRYKELQDIIAILGLDELSEEDRLTVNRARKVQRFLSQPFYVAEVFTGLKGEYVPVAETVESFEALIDGELDDLPEQAFLNVGNIDQVQAKAKALRES
;
A
#
# COMPACT_ATOMS: atom_id res chain seq x y z
N GLN A 1 -6.73 -2.58 13.65
CA GLN A 1 -6.91 -3.52 14.78
C GLN A 1 -7.09 -4.95 14.27
N ARG A 2 -8.14 -5.24 13.48
CA ARG A 2 -8.38 -6.54 12.82
C ARG A 2 -7.15 -7.18 12.16
N TYR A 3 -6.36 -6.40 11.42
CA TYR A 3 -5.13 -6.91 10.78
C TYR A 3 -4.10 -7.50 11.77
N LYS A 4 -3.91 -6.89 12.95
CA LYS A 4 -2.97 -7.41 13.96
C LYS A 4 -3.43 -8.74 14.54
N GLU A 5 -4.73 -8.89 14.79
CA GLU A 5 -5.33 -10.14 15.25
C GLU A 5 -5.16 -11.25 14.21
N LEU A 6 -5.33 -10.90 12.92
CA LEU A 6 -5.09 -11.82 11.81
C LEU A 6 -3.61 -12.16 11.63
N GLN A 7 -2.66 -11.27 11.98
CA GLN A 7 -1.21 -11.56 11.90
C GLN A 7 -0.80 -12.73 12.81
N ASP A 8 -1.33 -12.79 14.03
CA ASP A 8 -1.03 -13.88 14.96
C ASP A 8 -1.57 -15.22 14.44
N ILE A 9 -2.78 -15.19 13.85
CA ILE A 9 -3.40 -16.35 13.20
C ILE A 9 -2.58 -16.81 12.00
N ILE A 10 -2.16 -15.87 11.12
CA ILE A 10 -1.34 -16.14 9.94
C ILE A 10 0.00 -16.77 10.33
N ALA A 11 0.62 -16.32 11.42
CA ALA A 11 1.91 -16.86 11.88
C ALA A 11 1.82 -18.33 12.32
N ILE A 12 0.65 -18.79 12.77
CA ILE A 12 0.43 -20.16 13.25
C ILE A 12 -0.12 -21.07 12.16
N LEU A 13 -1.16 -20.60 11.44
CA LEU A 13 -1.94 -21.41 10.50
C LEU A 13 -1.57 -21.19 9.03
N GLY A 14 -0.93 -20.07 8.69
CA GLY A 14 -0.67 -19.67 7.32
C GLY A 14 -1.79 -18.84 6.70
N LEU A 15 -1.48 -18.16 5.59
CA LEU A 15 -2.41 -17.26 4.89
C LEU A 15 -3.55 -17.99 4.16
N ASP A 16 -3.39 -19.29 3.92
CA ASP A 16 -4.34 -20.13 3.18
C ASP A 16 -5.56 -20.55 4.00
N GLU A 17 -5.46 -20.49 5.33
CA GLU A 17 -6.53 -20.88 6.25
C GLU A 17 -7.50 -19.73 6.58
N LEU A 18 -7.27 -18.55 6.02
CA LEU A 18 -8.14 -17.38 6.21
C LEU A 18 -9.35 -17.41 5.28
N SER A 19 -10.48 -16.91 5.77
CA SER A 19 -11.66 -16.65 4.95
C SER A 19 -11.33 -15.67 3.81
N GLU A 20 -12.09 -15.70 2.71
CA GLU A 20 -11.88 -14.77 1.59
C GLU A 20 -12.00 -13.30 2.01
N GLU A 21 -12.90 -12.99 2.95
CA GLU A 21 -13.09 -11.65 3.52
C GLU A 21 -11.89 -11.21 4.37
N ASP A 22 -11.35 -12.11 5.20
CA ASP A 22 -10.16 -11.80 6.01
C ASP A 22 -8.92 -11.67 5.13
N ARG A 23 -8.81 -12.46 4.05
CA ARG A 23 -7.75 -12.31 3.03
C ARG A 23 -7.81 -10.95 2.36
N LEU A 24 -9.01 -10.49 1.96
CA LEU A 24 -9.20 -9.16 1.39
C LEU A 24 -8.77 -8.07 2.39
N THR A 25 -9.20 -8.20 3.65
CA THR A 25 -8.83 -7.27 4.72
C THR A 25 -7.32 -7.21 4.94
N VAL A 26 -6.65 -8.36 4.93
CA VAL A 26 -5.18 -8.47 5.06
C VAL A 26 -4.48 -7.83 3.88
N ASN A 27 -4.92 -8.08 2.66
CA ASN A 27 -4.34 -7.50 1.45
C ASN A 27 -4.46 -5.98 1.45
N ARG A 28 -5.64 -5.43 1.75
CA ARG A 28 -5.83 -3.98 1.87
C ARG A 28 -5.00 -3.40 3.00
N ALA A 29 -4.95 -4.03 4.17
CA ALA A 29 -4.14 -3.58 5.30
C ALA A 29 -2.64 -3.54 4.97
N ARG A 30 -2.13 -4.52 4.21
CA ARG A 30 -0.74 -4.52 3.73
C ARG A 30 -0.49 -3.36 2.78
N LYS A 31 -1.41 -3.08 1.86
CA LYS A 31 -1.33 -1.92 0.95
C LYS A 31 -1.36 -0.60 1.71
N VAL A 32 -2.26 -0.42 2.68
CA VAL A 32 -2.28 0.75 3.60
C VAL A 32 -0.93 0.93 4.26
N GLN A 33 -0.37 -0.14 4.84
CA GLN A 33 0.91 -0.08 5.54
C GLN A 33 2.05 0.37 4.62
N ARG A 34 2.04 -0.08 3.37
CA ARG A 34 3.03 0.34 2.36
C ARG A 34 2.79 1.77 1.92
N PHE A 35 1.54 2.17 1.67
CA PHE A 35 1.18 3.51 1.21
C PHE A 35 1.50 4.61 2.22
N LEU A 36 1.59 4.28 3.51
CA LEU A 36 2.12 5.19 4.53
C LEU A 36 3.62 5.51 4.37
N SER A 37 4.35 4.82 3.50
CA SER A 37 5.73 5.15 3.17
C SER A 37 5.79 6.17 2.03
N GLN A 38 6.44 7.31 2.29
CA GLN A 38 6.66 8.34 1.28
C GLN A 38 8.16 8.64 1.10
N PRO A 39 8.59 9.05 -0.10
CA PRO A 39 9.94 9.55 -0.31
C PRO A 39 10.09 10.94 0.33
N PHE A 40 10.99 11.06 1.31
CA PHE A 40 11.30 12.35 1.93
C PHE A 40 12.37 13.10 1.17
N TYR A 41 12.20 14.42 1.03
CA TYR A 41 13.20 15.32 0.43
C TYR A 41 14.59 15.19 1.07
N VAL A 42 14.64 15.05 2.40
CA VAL A 42 15.91 14.89 3.13
C VAL A 42 16.54 13.51 2.95
N ALA A 43 15.75 12.50 2.56
CA ALA A 43 16.20 11.14 2.38
C ALA A 43 16.68 10.86 0.95
N GLU A 44 16.48 11.78 0.01
CA GLU A 44 16.84 11.64 -1.40
C GLU A 44 18.33 11.29 -1.60
N VAL A 45 19.22 11.85 -0.77
CA VAL A 45 20.66 11.55 -0.78
C VAL A 45 21.00 10.10 -0.40
N PHE A 46 20.11 9.41 0.32
CA PHE A 46 20.32 8.02 0.76
C PHE A 46 19.53 7.02 -0.09
N THR A 47 18.33 7.38 -0.52
CA THR A 47 17.42 6.49 -1.24
C THR A 47 17.52 6.62 -2.76
N GLY A 48 18.03 7.74 -3.26
CA GLY A 48 17.99 8.10 -4.68
C GLY A 48 16.58 8.38 -5.21
N LEU A 49 15.57 8.41 -4.33
CA LEU A 49 14.18 8.70 -4.68
C LEU A 49 13.90 10.18 -4.43
N LYS A 50 13.37 10.86 -5.45
CA LYS A 50 13.00 12.27 -5.36
C LYS A 50 11.91 12.45 -4.32
N GLY A 51 12.12 13.40 -3.40
CA GLY A 51 11.14 13.71 -2.37
C GLY A 51 9.82 14.25 -2.92
N GLU A 52 8.73 13.97 -2.22
CA GLU A 52 7.40 14.41 -2.62
C GLU A 52 6.61 15.01 -1.45
N TYR A 53 5.78 15.99 -1.81
CA TYR A 53 4.84 16.66 -0.93
C TYR A 53 3.43 16.34 -1.41
N VAL A 54 2.63 15.73 -0.53
CA VAL A 54 1.24 15.38 -0.80
C VAL A 54 0.33 16.26 0.06
N PRO A 55 -0.59 17.03 -0.54
CA PRO A 55 -1.59 17.80 0.20
C PRO A 55 -2.52 16.89 1.01
N VAL A 56 -3.04 17.42 2.13
CA VAL A 56 -3.94 16.65 3.02
C VAL A 56 -5.20 16.16 2.28
N ALA A 57 -5.76 16.96 1.39
CA ALA A 57 -6.94 16.59 0.61
C ALA A 57 -6.68 15.35 -0.27
N GLU A 58 -5.57 15.37 -1.02
CA GLU A 58 -5.15 14.23 -1.86
C GLU A 58 -4.84 12.99 -1.02
N THR A 59 -4.26 13.15 0.17
CA THR A 59 -4.03 12.02 1.08
C THR A 59 -5.35 11.37 1.50
N VAL A 60 -6.36 12.16 1.89
CA VAL A 60 -7.66 11.63 2.31
C VAL A 60 -8.35 10.88 1.17
N GLU A 61 -8.41 11.50 -0.02
CA GLU A 61 -8.96 10.86 -1.23
C GLU A 61 -8.20 9.57 -1.58
N SER A 62 -6.88 9.58 -1.40
CA SER A 62 -6.05 8.42 -1.69
C SER A 62 -6.32 7.23 -0.76
N PHE A 63 -6.52 7.50 0.52
CA PHE A 63 -6.87 6.46 1.49
C PHE A 63 -8.30 5.96 1.33
N GLU A 64 -9.24 6.83 0.93
CA GLU A 64 -10.64 6.45 0.65
C GLU A 64 -10.72 5.43 -0.48
N ALA A 65 -10.12 5.74 -1.66
CA ALA A 65 -10.10 4.82 -2.79
C ALA A 65 -9.41 3.47 -2.49
N LEU A 66 -8.39 3.47 -1.61
CA LEU A 66 -7.71 2.26 -1.18
C LEU A 66 -8.61 1.39 -0.27
N ILE A 67 -9.39 2.01 0.62
CA ILE A 67 -10.33 1.32 1.50
C ILE A 67 -11.54 0.79 0.72
N ASP A 68 -12.05 1.57 -0.23
CA ASP A 68 -13.19 1.22 -1.09
C ASP A 68 -12.86 0.09 -2.08
N GLY A 69 -11.57 -0.17 -2.32
CA GLY A 69 -11.09 -1.30 -3.11
C GLY A 69 -10.82 -0.98 -4.57
N GLU A 70 -10.80 0.30 -4.95
CA GLU A 70 -10.50 0.73 -6.33
C GLU A 70 -9.10 0.32 -6.80
N LEU A 71 -8.19 0.07 -5.85
CA LEU A 71 -6.80 -0.27 -6.09
C LEU A 71 -6.47 -1.74 -5.75
N ASP A 72 -7.49 -2.61 -5.64
CA ASP A 72 -7.30 -4.01 -5.25
C ASP A 72 -6.50 -4.83 -6.27
N ASP A 73 -6.60 -4.48 -7.56
CA ASP A 73 -5.88 -5.16 -8.66
C ASP A 73 -4.40 -4.77 -8.77
N LEU A 74 -3.95 -3.78 -7.99
CA LEU A 74 -2.57 -3.30 -8.03
C LEU A 74 -1.68 -4.11 -7.08
N PRO A 75 -0.43 -4.42 -7.49
CA PRO A 75 0.50 -5.17 -6.64
C PRO A 75 0.92 -4.34 -5.42
N GLU A 76 1.14 -4.99 -4.27
CA GLU A 76 1.57 -4.32 -3.03
C GLU A 76 2.85 -3.48 -3.20
N GLN A 77 3.74 -3.89 -4.09
CA GLN A 77 5.00 -3.19 -4.37
C GLN A 77 4.79 -1.80 -5.00
N ALA A 78 3.65 -1.57 -5.66
CA ALA A 78 3.31 -0.28 -6.23
C ALA A 78 3.04 0.79 -5.17
N PHE A 79 2.68 0.38 -3.94
CA PHE A 79 2.36 1.29 -2.84
C PHE A 79 3.58 1.66 -1.99
N LEU A 80 4.77 1.16 -2.31
CA LEU A 80 5.99 1.43 -1.53
C LEU A 80 6.68 2.71 -2.03
N ASN A 81 7.01 3.64 -1.12
CA ASN A 81 7.72 4.89 -1.40
C ASN A 81 7.09 5.69 -2.56
N VAL A 82 5.81 6.00 -2.42
CA VAL A 82 5.03 6.81 -3.38
C VAL A 82 4.28 7.89 -2.60
N GLY A 83 3.94 9.00 -3.26
CA GLY A 83 3.12 10.05 -2.66
C GLY A 83 1.62 9.79 -2.79
N ASN A 84 1.09 10.00 -4.00
CA ASN A 84 -0.36 9.93 -4.28
C ASN A 84 -0.74 8.68 -5.11
N ILE A 85 -2.04 8.52 -5.40
CA ILE A 85 -2.55 7.40 -6.20
C ILE A 85 -1.97 7.37 -7.61
N ASP A 86 -1.78 8.51 -8.27
CA ASP A 86 -1.27 8.55 -9.64
C ASP A 86 0.11 7.88 -9.73
N GLN A 87 0.95 8.10 -8.73
CA GLN A 87 2.23 7.41 -8.63
C GLN A 87 2.11 5.91 -8.38
N VAL A 88 1.15 5.48 -7.55
CA VAL A 88 0.86 4.06 -7.35
C VAL A 88 0.52 3.42 -8.69
N GLN A 89 -0.37 4.04 -9.47
CA GLN A 89 -0.78 3.53 -10.78
C GLN A 89 0.38 3.51 -11.79
N ALA A 90 1.17 4.58 -11.85
CA ALA A 90 2.34 4.66 -12.71
C ALA A 90 3.38 3.58 -12.37
N LYS A 91 3.64 3.37 -11.07
CA LYS A 91 4.55 2.34 -10.59
C LYS A 91 4.02 0.93 -10.83
N ALA A 92 2.71 0.71 -10.65
CA ALA A 92 2.07 -0.57 -10.98
C ALA A 92 2.19 -0.90 -12.46
N LYS A 93 2.04 0.11 -13.35
CA LYS A 93 2.25 -0.06 -14.78
C LYS A 93 3.70 -0.46 -15.10
N ALA A 94 4.68 0.24 -14.54
CA ALA A 94 6.09 -0.08 -14.73
C ALA A 94 6.45 -1.50 -14.25
N LEU A 95 5.85 -1.96 -13.15
CA LEU A 95 6.04 -3.33 -12.63
C LEU A 95 5.40 -4.41 -13.50
N ARG A 96 4.36 -4.09 -14.28
CA ARG A 96 3.72 -5.01 -15.23
C ARG A 96 4.47 -5.11 -16.55
N GLU A 97 5.24 -4.08 -16.90
CA GLU A 97 6.02 -4.01 -18.14
C GLU A 97 7.45 -4.58 -17.98
N SER A 98 7.90 -4.81 -16.74
CA SER A 98 9.17 -5.45 -16.38
C SER A 98 9.04 -6.95 -16.16
#